data_AF-R6JQ82-F1
#
_entry.id   AF-R6JQ82-F1
#
_cell.length_a   1.000
_cell.length_b   1.000
_cell.length_c   1.000
_cell.angle_alpha   90.00
_cell.angle_beta   90.00
_cell.angle_gamma   90.00
#
_symmetry.space_group_name_H-M   'P 1'
#
loop_
_entity.id
_entity.type
_entity.pdbx_description
1 polymer ?
#
loop_
_entity_poly.entity_id
_entity_poly.type
_entity_poly.pdbx_seq_one_letter_code
_entity_poly.pdbx_strand_id
1 'polypeptide(L)'
;MQKRQYKILKLLYRSDGFVTVERLAADVQCSLKTIRNDLKQLGSFLEEHGLGKIVSKSNKGVCLMKGKDWDAAKQDIQKAS
;
A
#
# COMPACT_ATOMS: atom_id res chain seq x y z
N MET A 1 6.69 -11.01 0.29
CA MET A 1 6.32 -9.66 0.79
C MET A 1 6.92 -9.48 2.19
N GLN A 2 7.54 -8.34 2.50
CA GLN A 2 8.20 -8.09 3.80
C GLN A 2 7.24 -7.49 4.85
N LYS A 3 7.54 -7.64 6.14
CA LYS A 3 6.73 -7.07 7.25
C LYS A 3 6.42 -5.58 7.06
N ARG A 4 7.37 -4.79 6.57
CA ARG A 4 7.19 -3.34 6.32
C ARG A 4 6.22 -3.07 5.18
N GLN A 5 6.37 -3.78 4.07
CA GLN A 5 5.47 -3.69 2.92
C GLN A 5 4.03 -4.04 3.33
N TYR A 6 3.84 -5.05 4.18
CA TYR A 6 2.54 -5.39 4.74
C TYR A 6 1.95 -4.24 5.57
N LYS A 7 2.75 -3.60 6.44
CA LYS A 7 2.30 -2.41 7.20
C LYS A 7 1.87 -1.27 6.27
N ILE A 8 2.67 -0.96 5.24
CA ILE A 8 2.33 0.08 4.25
C ILE A 8 1.01 -0.27 3.55
N LEU A 9 0.85 -1.51 3.10
CA LEU A 9 -0.40 -1.95 2.46
C LEU A 9 -1.60 -1.83 3.40
N LYS A 10 -1.45 -2.22 4.67
CA LYS A 10 -2.52 -2.11 5.69
C LYS A 10 -2.92 -0.66 5.94
N LEU A 11 -1.95 0.27 5.99
CA LEU A 11 -2.21 1.70 6.11
C LEU A 11 -3.01 2.23 4.92
N LEU A 12 -2.57 1.92 3.69
CA LEU A 12 -3.27 2.34 2.47
C LEU A 12 -4.66 1.72 2.36
N TYR A 13 -4.82 0.46 2.77
CA TYR A 13 -6.10 -0.24 2.75
C TYR A 13 -7.14 0.36 3.69
N ARG A 14 -6.70 0.83 4.86
CA ARG A 14 -7.55 1.47 5.88
C ARG A 14 -7.80 2.95 5.65
N SER A 15 -7.12 3.55 4.67
CA SER A 15 -7.26 4.97 4.36
C SER A 15 -8.36 5.17 3.32
N ASP A 16 -9.30 6.08 3.59
CA ASP A 16 -10.38 6.45 2.66
C ASP A 16 -9.90 7.40 1.53
N GLY A 17 -8.59 7.51 1.30
CA GLY A 17 -8.03 8.47 0.36
C GLY A 17 -6.51 8.39 0.19
N PHE A 18 -5.94 9.48 -0.32
CA PHE A 18 -4.49 9.60 -0.52
C PHE A 18 -3.77 9.81 0.82
N VAL A 19 -2.65 9.12 0.98
CA VAL A 19 -1.72 9.23 2.10
C VAL A 19 -0.38 9.72 1.58
N THR A 20 0.24 10.69 2.24
CA THR A 20 1.54 11.20 1.80
C THR A 20 2.66 10.18 2.04
N VAL A 21 3.71 10.25 1.22
CA VAL A 21 4.89 9.37 1.37
C VAL A 21 5.60 9.67 2.69
N GLU A 22 5.58 10.92 3.11
CA GLU A 22 6.09 11.43 4.38
C GLU A 22 5.36 10.81 5.57
N ARG A 23 4.02 10.73 5.50
CA ARG A 23 3.22 10.08 6.55
C ARG A 23 3.54 8.59 6.66
N LEU A 24 3.59 7.89 5.53
CA LEU A 24 3.97 6.48 5.50
C LEU A 24 5.37 6.27 6.08
N ALA A 25 6.34 7.11 5.71
CA ALA A 25 7.71 7.07 6.21
C ALA A 25 7.79 7.24 7.73
N ALA A 26 7.00 8.16 8.29
CA ALA A 26 6.88 8.34 9.73
C ALA A 26 6.26 7.12 10.42
N ASP A 27 5.14 6.60 9.90
CA ASP A 27 4.41 5.48 10.53
C ASP A 27 5.20 4.17 10.53
N VAL A 28 6.03 3.91 9.51
CA VAL A 28 6.90 2.72 9.45
C VAL A 28 8.38 3.00 9.77
N GLN A 29 8.71 4.20 10.23
CA GLN A 29 10.05 4.65 10.64
C GLN A 29 11.14 4.33 9.60
N CYS A 30 10.95 4.78 8.36
CA CYS A 30 11.89 4.54 7.26
C CYS A 30 12.12 5.80 6.42
N SER A 31 13.16 5.79 5.58
CA SER A 31 13.41 6.90 4.66
C SER A 31 12.35 6.99 3.56
N LEU A 32 12.13 8.19 3.01
CA LEU A 32 11.25 8.39 1.84
C LEU A 32 11.67 7.53 0.64
N LYS A 33 12.98 7.34 0.44
CA LYS A 33 13.52 6.49 -0.63
C LYS A 33 13.10 5.03 -0.42
N THR A 34 13.18 4.53 0.81
CA THR A 34 12.74 3.17 1.17
C THR A 34 11.24 3.00 0.90
N ILE A 35 10.41 3.96 1.34
CA ILE A 35 8.96 3.92 1.09
C ILE A 35 8.64 3.91 -0.40
N ARG A 36 9.28 4.76 -1.21
CA ARG A 36 9.06 4.78 -2.66
C ARG A 36 9.41 3.42 -3.30
N ASN A 37 10.51 2.80 -2.89
CA ASN A 37 10.89 1.48 -3.36
C ASN A 37 9.88 0.40 -2.94
N ASP A 38 9.38 0.45 -1.70
CA ASP A 38 8.37 -0.49 -1.21
C ASP A 38 7.03 -0.29 -1.93
N LEU A 39 6.60 0.95 -2.14
CA LEU A 39 5.38 1.27 -2.91
C LEU A 39 5.48 0.77 -4.34
N LYS A 40 6.65 0.89 -4.99
CA LYS A 40 6.88 0.33 -6.32
C LYS A 40 6.73 -1.19 -6.34
N GLN A 41 7.39 -1.89 -5.40
CA GLN A 41 7.29 -3.34 -5.28
C GLN A 41 5.86 -3.82 -4.97
N LEU A 42 5.17 -3.11 -4.08
CA LEU A 42 3.77 -3.37 -3.76
C LEU A 42 2.86 -3.18 -4.98
N GLY A 43 3.05 -2.10 -5.74
CA GLY A 43 2.29 -1.85 -6.96
C GLY A 43 2.43 -2.99 -7.95
N SER A 44 3.66 -3.41 -8.26
CA SER A 44 3.92 -4.55 -9.14
C SER A 44 3.28 -5.85 -8.63
N PHE A 45 3.41 -6.16 -7.34
CA PHE A 45 2.81 -7.35 -6.74
C PHE A 45 1.28 -7.36 -6.87
N LEU A 46 0.63 -6.22 -6.60
CA LEU A 46 -0.83 -6.09 -6.67
C LEU A 46 -1.35 -6.24 -8.09
N GLU A 47 -0.65 -5.66 -9.06
CA GLU A 47 -1.03 -5.73 -10.47
C GLU A 47 -0.85 -7.14 -11.04
N GLU A 48 0.27 -7.79 -10.73
CA GLU A 48 0.58 -9.18 -11.15
C GLU A 48 -0.49 -10.17 -10.67
N HIS A 49 -1.06 -9.94 -9.49
CA HIS A 49 -2.06 -10.82 -8.88
C HIS A 49 -3.52 -10.36 -9.13
N GLY A 50 -3.75 -9.30 -9.92
CA GLY A 50 -5.10 -8.77 -10.15
C GLY A 50 -5.78 -8.16 -8.92
N LEU A 51 -5.03 -7.95 -7.84
CA LEU A 51 -5.53 -7.46 -6.56
C LEU A 51 -5.78 -5.94 -6.59
N GLY A 52 -5.09 -5.21 -7.46
CA GLY A 52 -5.29 -3.77 -7.60
C GLY A 52 -4.03 -3.06 -8.01
N LYS A 53 -3.95 -1.77 -7.70
CA LYS A 53 -2.77 -0.95 -8.01
C LYS A 53 -2.58 0.17 -6.99
N ILE A 54 -1.35 0.65 -6.89
CA ILE A 54 -1.03 1.85 -6.12
C ILE A 54 -1.02 3.05 -7.07
N VAL A 55 -1.83 4.06 -6.75
CA VAL A 55 -1.93 5.29 -7.54
C VAL A 55 -1.26 6.42 -6.78
N SER A 56 -0.32 7.11 -7.43
CA SER A 56 0.29 8.34 -6.93
C SER A 56 -0.33 9.55 -7.64
N LYS A 57 -0.56 10.63 -6.88
CA LYS A 57 -1.02 11.91 -7.41
C LYS A 57 -0.22 13.06 -6.81
N SER A 58 0.33 13.91 -7.67
CA SER A 58 1.08 15.10 -7.27
C SER A 58 0.29 15.93 -6.27
N ASN A 59 0.96 16.38 -5.21
CA ASN A 59 0.40 17.16 -4.11
C ASN A 59 -0.75 16.49 -3.32
N LYS A 60 -1.03 15.19 -3.52
CA LYS A 60 -2.01 14.43 -2.73
C LYS A 60 -1.39 13.23 -2.01
N GLY A 61 -0.41 12.56 -2.63
CA GLY A 61 0.23 11.38 -2.06
C GLY A 61 -0.09 10.12 -2.86
N VAL A 62 -0.30 9.01 -2.15
CA VAL A 62 -0.52 7.67 -2.72
C VAL A 62 -1.74 7.00 -2.11
N CYS A 63 -2.49 6.23 -2.90
CA CYS A 63 -3.63 5.44 -2.42
C CYS A 63 -3.64 4.05 -3.06
N LEU A 64 -4.34 3.12 -2.40
CA LEU A 64 -4.61 1.80 -2.95
C LEU A 64 -5.94 1.84 -3.72
N MET A 65 -5.89 1.46 -4.99
CA MET A 65 -7.08 1.21 -5.81
C MET A 65 -7.30 -0.30 -5.89
N LYS A 66 -8.37 -0.78 -5.27
CA LYS A 66 -8.70 -2.21 -5.17
C LYS A 66 -9.16 -2.74 -6.54
N GLY A 67 -8.61 -3.89 -6.94
CA GLY A 67 -8.98 -4.62 -8.15
C GLY A 67 -10.25 -5.46 -7.94
N LYS A 68 -10.76 -6.02 -9.04
CA LYS A 68 -11.98 -6.83 -9.04
C LYS A 68 -11.86 -8.11 -8.20
N ASP A 69 -10.67 -8.70 -8.17
CA ASP A 69 -10.37 -9.94 -7.45
C ASP A 69 -9.93 -9.70 -5.98
N TRP A 70 -9.99 -8.44 -5.52
CA TRP A 70 -9.61 -8.08 -4.15
C TRP A 70 -10.46 -8.78 -3.08
N ASP A 71 -11.74 -9.04 -3.37
CA ASP A 71 -12.68 -9.70 -2.43
C ASP A 71 -12.22 -11.09 -2.00
N ALA A 72 -11.49 -11.82 -2.85
CA ALA A 72 -10.93 -13.12 -2.50
C ALA A 72 -9.72 -13.01 -1.55
N ALA A 73 -8.94 -11.92 -1.63
CA ALA A 73 -7.71 -11.71 -0.87
C ALA A 73 -7.91 -10.99 0.49
N LYS A 74 -9.13 -10.54 0.80
CA LYS A 74 -9.43 -9.81 2.06
C LYS A 74 -9.15 -10.63 3.33
N GLN A 75 -9.14 -11.97 3.24
CA GLN A 75 -9.05 -12.84 4.41
C GLN A 75 -7.72 -12.73 5.18
N ASP A 76 -6.62 -12.34 4.52
CA ASP A 76 -5.29 -12.28 5.14
C ASP A 76 -4.92 -10.89 5.68
N ILE A 77 -5.55 -9.82 5.18
CA ILE A 77 -5.26 -8.44 5.58
C ILE A 77 -6.04 -8.05 6.86
N GLN A 78 -7.23 -8.62 7.07
CA GLN A 78 -8.05 -8.33 8.27
C GLN A 78 -7.66 -9.13 9.52
N LYS A 79 -7.07 -10.33 9.37
CA LYS A 79 -6.82 -11.25 10.51
C LYS A 79 -5.59 -10.92 11.38
N ALA A 80 -4.76 -9.94 11.02
CA ALA A 80 -3.57 -9.58 11.80
C ALA A 80 -3.79 -8.37 12.72
N SER A 81 -4.84 -8.39 13.54
CA SER A 81 -4.95 -7.52 14.74
C SER A 81 -4.67 -8.34 15.99
#